data_AF-A0AAV5WFZ4-F1
#
_entry.id   AF-A0AAV5WFZ4-F1
#
_cell.length_a   1.000
_cell.length_b   1.000
_cell.length_c   1.000
_cell.angle_alpha   90.00
_cell.angle_beta   90.00
_cell.angle_gamma   90.00
#
_symmetry.space_group_name_H-M   'P 1'
#
loop_
_entity.id
_entity.type
_entity.pdbx_description
1 polymer ?
#
loop_
_entity_poly.entity_id
_entity_poly.type
_entity_poly.pdbx_seq_one_letter_code
_entity_poly.pdbx_strand_id
1 'polypeptide(L)'
;MEEDEDEEEEIGDSEEEELMDKDQREQRIKELREENEQRPPRFSRSCGVCYTESPRQRSVFVQCGHTTCSACALQIADGSTLLVCPFCREETDFIKLFETIPHDCICSDIPSPHFSRACGVCFTANPRRRAAFVPCGHIACLSCAHQLA
;
A
#
# COMPACT_ATOMS: atom_id res chain seq x y z
N MET A 1 -41.20 49.41 -12.82
CA MET A 1 -41.35 48.42 -13.91
C MET A 1 -40.11 48.55 -14.77
N GLU A 2 -39.07 47.78 -14.56
CA GLU A 2 -38.57 46.90 -13.50
C GLU A 2 -37.10 46.76 -13.89
N GLU A 3 -36.18 47.00 -12.96
CA GLU A 3 -34.75 46.85 -13.19
C GLU A 3 -34.44 45.38 -12.91
N ASP A 4 -34.22 44.60 -13.98
CA ASP A 4 -33.79 43.20 -13.88
C ASP A 4 -32.27 43.20 -13.66
N GLU A 5 -31.87 43.02 -12.40
CA GLU A 5 -30.50 42.75 -11.97
C GLU A 5 -30.20 41.26 -12.21
N ASP A 6 -29.37 40.95 -13.22
CA ASP A 6 -28.83 39.61 -13.44
C ASP A 6 -27.83 39.26 -12.31
N GLU A 7 -28.28 38.46 -11.34
CA GLU A 7 -27.43 37.86 -10.29
C GLU A 7 -26.51 36.80 -10.92
N GLU A 8 -25.24 37.15 -11.14
CA GLU A 8 -24.18 36.18 -11.45
C GLU A 8 -23.85 35.37 -10.18
N GLU A 9 -24.35 34.13 -10.09
CA GLU A 9 -23.96 33.19 -9.04
C GLU A 9 -22.46 32.82 -9.19
N GLU A 10 -21.61 33.34 -8.29
CA GLU A 10 -20.23 32.88 -8.14
C GLU A 10 -20.21 31.42 -7.66
N ILE A 11 -19.90 30.51 -8.59
CA ILE A 11 -19.59 29.10 -8.28
C ILE A 11 -18.23 29.08 -7.58
N GLY A 12 -18.23 28.77 -6.28
CA GLY A 12 -17.05 28.79 -5.44
C GLY A 12 -16.03 27.68 -5.76
N ASP A 13 -14.74 28.04 -5.67
CA ASP A 13 -13.50 27.25 -5.84
C ASP A 13 -13.41 25.91 -5.06
N SER A 14 -14.44 25.50 -4.31
CA SER A 14 -14.38 24.33 -3.42
C SER A 14 -14.75 22.99 -4.05
N GLU A 15 -15.18 22.96 -5.32
CA GLU A 15 -15.66 21.73 -5.99
C GLU A 15 -14.65 21.14 -7.01
N GLU A 16 -13.51 21.78 -7.28
CA GLU A 16 -12.57 21.35 -8.34
C GLU A 16 -11.58 20.24 -7.95
N GLU A 17 -11.37 19.94 -6.66
CA GLU A 17 -10.38 18.92 -6.24
C GLU A 17 -10.93 17.47 -6.21
N GLU A 18 -12.24 17.28 -6.22
CA GLU A 18 -12.87 15.96 -6.17
C GLU A 18 -13.48 15.61 -7.51
N LEU A 19 -12.68 15.03 -8.41
CA LEU A 19 -13.05 14.02 -9.42
C LEU A 19 -11.84 13.86 -10.34
N MET A 20 -10.88 13.00 -9.97
CA MET A 20 -9.99 12.47 -11.00
C MET A 20 -10.88 11.85 -12.08
N ASP A 21 -10.78 12.36 -13.30
CA ASP A 21 -11.57 11.92 -14.44
C ASP A 21 -11.59 10.39 -14.51
N LYS A 22 -12.79 9.82 -14.58
CA LYS A 22 -13.01 8.38 -14.50
C LYS A 22 -12.18 7.65 -15.55
N ASP A 23 -12.05 8.25 -16.74
CA ASP A 23 -11.27 7.72 -17.84
C ASP A 23 -9.77 7.69 -17.50
N GLN A 24 -9.25 8.73 -16.83
CA GLN A 24 -7.87 8.75 -16.33
C GLN A 24 -7.61 7.64 -15.30
N ARG A 25 -8.55 7.42 -14.38
CA ARG A 25 -8.44 6.35 -13.37
C ARG A 25 -8.45 4.97 -14.01
N GLU A 26 -9.35 4.73 -14.97
CA GLU A 26 -9.45 3.46 -15.70
C GLU A 26 -8.19 3.19 -16.52
N GLN A 27 -7.68 4.21 -17.23
CA GLN A 27 -6.44 4.13 -17.97
C GLN A 27 -5.25 3.79 -17.04
N ARG A 28 -5.19 4.42 -15.87
CA ARG A 28 -4.16 4.12 -14.87
C ARG A 28 -4.21 2.70 -14.35
N ILE A 29 -5.42 2.17 -14.09
CA ILE A 29 -5.59 0.78 -13.64
C ILE A 29 -5.10 -0.20 -14.72
N LYS A 30 -5.40 0.08 -15.99
CA LYS A 30 -4.97 -0.74 -17.13
C LYS A 30 -3.45 -0.82 -17.21
N GLU A 31 -2.77 0.32 -17.18
CA GLU A 31 -1.30 0.40 -17.19
C GLU A 31 -0.67 -0.40 -16.04
N LEU A 32 -1.20 -0.25 -14.82
CA LEU A 32 -0.69 -0.98 -13.66
C LEU A 32 -0.90 -2.50 -13.76
N ARG A 33 -1.94 -2.96 -14.46
CA ARG A 33 -2.17 -4.38 -14.73
C ARG A 33 -1.17 -4.90 -15.77
N GLU A 34 -0.95 -4.16 -16.85
CA GLU A 34 0.06 -4.48 -17.86
C GLU A 34 1.47 -4.53 -17.25
N GLU A 35 1.82 -3.59 -16.36
CA GLU A 35 3.08 -3.60 -15.59
C GLU A 35 3.26 -4.89 -14.77
N ASN A 36 2.18 -5.40 -14.18
CA ASN A 36 2.21 -6.63 -13.36
C ASN A 36 2.43 -7.91 -14.18
N GLU A 37 2.09 -7.90 -15.47
CA GLU A 37 2.29 -9.02 -16.40
C GLU A 37 3.74 -9.09 -16.91
N GLN A 38 4.47 -7.99 -16.87
CA GLN A 38 5.89 -7.96 -17.20
C GLN A 38 6.72 -8.75 -16.18
N ARG A 39 7.92 -9.20 -16.59
CA ARG A 39 8.85 -9.99 -15.75
C ARG A 39 8.90 -9.43 -14.32
N PRO A 40 8.60 -10.24 -13.29
CA PRO A 40 8.42 -9.72 -11.94
C PRO A 40 9.76 -9.27 -11.36
N PRO A 41 9.85 -8.04 -10.84
CA PRO A 41 11.02 -7.57 -10.12
C PRO A 41 11.23 -8.41 -8.85
N ARG A 42 12.48 -8.82 -8.61
CA ARG A 42 12.87 -9.51 -7.38
C ARG A 42 13.18 -8.47 -6.30
N PHE A 43 12.16 -8.00 -5.59
CA PHE A 43 12.41 -7.19 -4.40
C PHE A 43 12.72 -8.10 -3.21
N SER A 44 13.76 -7.75 -2.44
CA SER A 44 14.08 -8.45 -1.19
C SER A 44 12.96 -8.29 -0.16
N ARG A 45 12.74 -9.33 0.66
CA ARG A 45 11.90 -9.25 1.86
C ARG A 45 12.71 -9.03 3.14
N SER A 46 14.03 -8.93 3.02
CA SER A 46 14.91 -8.76 4.16
C SER A 46 14.55 -7.50 4.95
N CYS A 47 14.49 -7.62 6.27
CA CYS A 47 14.36 -6.45 7.13
C CYS A 47 15.60 -5.57 6.97
N GLY A 48 15.43 -4.28 6.64
CA GLY A 48 16.56 -3.36 6.48
C GLY A 48 17.26 -2.97 7.80
N VAL A 49 16.71 -3.36 8.95
CA VAL A 49 17.24 -3.04 10.29
C VAL A 49 18.01 -4.24 10.88
N CYS A 50 17.36 -5.39 10.99
CA CYS A 50 17.96 -6.60 11.58
C CYS A 50 18.45 -7.63 10.54
N TYR A 51 18.31 -7.34 9.25
CA TYR A 51 18.74 -8.19 8.13
C TYR A 51 18.14 -9.60 8.09
N THR A 52 17.12 -9.90 8.90
CA THR A 52 16.34 -11.15 8.78
C THR A 52 15.79 -11.24 7.36
N GLU A 53 16.13 -12.30 6.61
CA GLU A 53 15.86 -12.41 5.17
C GLU A 53 14.37 -12.45 4.80
N SER A 54 13.56 -13.10 5.63
CA SER A 54 12.13 -13.33 5.39
C SER A 54 11.36 -13.31 6.71
N PRO A 55 11.23 -12.14 7.35
CA PRO A 55 10.56 -12.04 8.65
C PRO A 55 9.09 -12.45 8.55
N ARG A 56 8.60 -13.16 9.58
CA ARG A 56 7.24 -13.70 9.62
C ARG A 56 6.15 -12.64 9.69
N GLN A 57 6.44 -11.53 10.36
CA GLN A 57 5.52 -10.41 10.48
C GLN A 57 6.26 -9.14 10.12
N ARG A 58 5.66 -8.34 9.25
CA ARG A 58 6.21 -7.07 8.75
C ARG A 58 5.27 -5.94 9.10
N SER A 59 5.84 -4.75 9.27
CA SER A 59 5.10 -3.53 9.53
C SER A 59 5.57 -2.45 8.58
N VAL A 60 4.64 -1.60 8.13
CA VAL A 60 4.90 -0.47 7.24
C VAL A 60 4.78 0.82 8.01
N PHE A 61 5.70 1.75 7.77
CA PHE A 61 5.62 3.13 8.23
C PHE A 61 4.69 3.91 7.31
N VAL A 62 3.57 4.40 7.85
CA VAL A 62 2.41 4.83 7.04
C VAL A 62 2.65 6.08 6.20
N GLN A 63 3.53 6.99 6.62
CA GLN A 63 3.79 8.23 5.85
C GLN A 63 4.69 7.97 4.64
N CYS A 64 5.71 7.12 4.79
CA CYS A 64 6.73 6.91 3.75
C CYS A 64 6.62 5.58 2.99
N GLY A 65 5.85 4.62 3.49
CA GLY A 65 5.72 3.29 2.90
C GLY A 65 6.90 2.33 3.12
N HIS A 66 7.98 2.76 3.80
CA HIS A 66 9.08 1.86 4.14
C HIS A 66 8.64 0.75 5.10
N THR A 67 9.24 -0.43 4.99
CA THR A 67 8.80 -1.64 5.73
C THR A 67 9.94 -2.28 6.51
N THR A 68 9.65 -2.73 7.73
CA THR A 68 10.56 -3.52 8.59
C THR A 68 9.87 -4.80 9.07
N CYS A 69 10.59 -5.66 9.82
CA CYS A 69 9.91 -6.67 10.61
C CYS A 69 9.17 -6.02 11.80
N SER A 70 8.09 -6.63 12.27
CA SER A 70 7.25 -6.04 13.33
C SER A 70 8.00 -5.88 14.65
N ALA A 71 8.95 -6.78 14.95
CA ALA A 71 9.80 -6.65 16.13
C ALA A 71 10.68 -5.39 16.09
N CYS A 72 11.29 -5.07 14.95
CA CYS A 72 12.06 -3.84 14.80
C CYS A 72 11.16 -2.60 14.85
N ALA A 73 9.96 -2.63 14.27
CA ALA A 73 9.02 -1.52 14.36
C ALA A 73 8.64 -1.19 15.82
N LEU A 74 8.32 -2.22 16.62
CA LEU A 74 8.03 -2.07 18.04
C LEU A 74 9.23 -1.52 18.82
N GLN A 75 10.43 -2.07 18.62
CA GLN A 75 11.64 -1.59 19.29
C GLN A 75 11.96 -0.12 18.99
N ILE A 76 11.70 0.33 17.76
CA ILE A 76 11.89 1.74 17.37
C ILE A 76 10.86 2.62 18.10
N ALA A 77 9.62 2.18 18.22
CA ALA A 77 8.58 2.92 18.92
C ALA A 77 8.79 2.98 20.44
N ASP A 78 9.26 1.90 21.06
CA ASP A 78 9.53 1.86 22.51
C ASP A 78 10.66 2.82 22.93
N GLY A 79 11.58 3.15 22.02
CA GLY A 79 12.78 3.94 22.31
C GLY A 79 12.65 5.45 22.15
N SER A 80 11.50 5.98 21.71
CA SER A 80 11.36 7.39 21.33
C SER A 80 10.00 7.97 21.68
N THR A 81 9.97 9.27 22.02
CA THR A 81 8.72 10.03 22.18
C THR A 81 8.06 10.31 20.83
N LEU A 82 8.83 10.28 19.74
CA LEU A 82 8.37 10.49 18.36
C LEU A 82 8.82 9.33 17.49
N LEU A 83 7.88 8.67 16.82
CA LEU A 83 8.16 7.57 15.93
C LEU A 83 8.60 8.10 14.56
N VAL A 84 9.83 7.76 14.17
CA VAL A 84 10.41 8.15 12.88
C VAL A 84 10.83 6.93 12.09
N CYS A 85 10.66 6.98 10.77
CA CYS A 85 11.11 5.92 9.89
C CYS A 85 12.66 5.80 9.95
N PRO A 86 13.24 4.59 10.15
CA PRO A 86 14.69 4.42 10.23
C PRO A 86 15.42 4.63 8.90
N PHE A 87 14.70 4.74 7.78
CA PHE A 87 15.28 4.87 6.45
C PHE A 87 15.25 6.31 5.92
N CYS A 88 14.09 6.98 6.00
CA CYS A 88 13.92 8.35 5.49
C CYS A 88 13.74 9.41 6.60
N ARG A 89 13.64 8.99 7.87
CA ARG A 89 13.43 9.86 9.05
C ARG A 89 12.15 10.67 9.07
N GLU A 90 11.20 10.36 8.19
CA GLU A 90 9.88 10.94 8.22
C GLU A 90 9.15 10.52 9.51
N GLU A 91 8.56 11.50 10.20
CA GLU A 91 7.69 11.26 11.36
C GLU A 91 6.45 10.49 10.90
N THR A 92 6.09 9.44 11.62
CA THR A 92 5.14 8.46 11.10
C THR A 92 4.55 7.62 12.23
N ASP A 93 3.45 6.94 11.94
CA ASP A 93 3.04 5.74 12.68
C ASP A 93 3.47 4.47 11.92
N PHE A 94 3.27 3.28 12.49
CA PHE A 94 3.38 2.02 11.75
C PHE A 94 2.15 1.15 11.94
N ILE A 95 1.83 0.37 10.91
CA ILE A 95 0.80 -0.67 10.98
C ILE A 95 1.38 -2.02 10.59
N LYS A 96 0.88 -3.08 11.20
CA LYS A 96 1.20 -4.45 10.85
C LYS A 96 0.60 -4.79 9.48
N LEU A 97 1.39 -5.41 8.61
CA LEU A 97 0.93 -5.91 7.32
C LEU A 97 0.34 -7.32 7.44
N PHE A 98 -0.81 -7.53 6.81
CA PHE A 98 -1.43 -8.85 6.67
C PHE A 98 -1.06 -9.47 5.33
N GLU A 99 0.06 -10.20 5.33
CA GLU A 99 0.50 -11.04 4.21
C GLU A 99 -0.18 -12.42 4.35
N THR A 100 -1.17 -12.72 3.50
CA THR A 100 -1.92 -13.99 3.57
C THR A 100 -1.00 -15.19 3.31
N ILE A 101 -1.22 -16.24 4.10
CA ILE A 101 -0.77 -17.59 3.78
C ILE A 101 -1.99 -18.23 3.09
N PRO A 102 -1.90 -18.69 1.84
CA PRO A 102 -3.00 -19.43 1.24
C PRO A 102 -3.27 -20.64 2.13
N HIS A 103 -4.46 -20.72 2.71
CA HIS A 103 -4.84 -21.78 3.66
C HIS A 103 -4.92 -23.17 3.00
N ASP A 104 -4.81 -23.24 1.67
CA ASP A 104 -5.01 -24.47 0.90
C ASP A 104 -3.75 -24.95 0.16
N CYS A 105 -2.59 -24.32 0.35
CA CYS A 105 -1.33 -24.87 -0.15
C CYS A 105 -0.83 -25.97 0.79
N ILE A 106 -1.41 -27.17 0.68
CA ILE A 106 -0.82 -28.40 1.19
C ILE A 106 0.36 -28.77 0.27
N CYS A 107 1.48 -28.06 0.40
CA CYS A 107 2.77 -28.61 -0.01
C CYS A 107 3.40 -29.20 1.25
N SER A 108 3.14 -30.50 1.47
CA SER A 108 3.64 -31.32 2.58
C SER A 108 5.16 -31.36 2.74
N ASP A 109 5.92 -30.76 1.81
CA ASP A 109 7.35 -31.03 1.64
C ASP A 109 8.24 -29.77 1.66
N ILE A 110 7.76 -28.59 2.09
CA ILE A 110 8.62 -27.41 2.26
C ILE A 110 8.60 -26.87 3.70
N PRO A 111 9.73 -26.87 4.44
CA PRO A 111 9.79 -26.51 5.85
C PRO A 111 9.81 -24.99 6.11
N SER A 112 9.25 -24.16 5.23
CA SER A 112 9.31 -22.69 5.37
C SER A 112 7.91 -22.06 5.38
N PRO A 113 7.63 -21.09 6.26
CA PRO A 113 6.39 -20.34 6.19
C PRO A 113 6.39 -19.49 4.91
N HIS A 114 5.76 -19.98 3.86
CA HIS A 114 5.61 -19.23 2.61
C HIS A 114 4.54 -18.15 2.81
N PHE A 115 4.98 -16.91 3.01
CA PHE A 115 4.10 -15.75 2.92
C PHE A 115 3.83 -15.44 1.46
N SER A 116 2.56 -15.26 1.11
CA SER A 116 2.21 -14.92 -0.27
C SER A 116 2.55 -13.47 -0.56
N ARG A 117 3.32 -13.25 -1.62
CA ARG A 117 3.46 -11.93 -2.25
C ARG A 117 2.31 -11.63 -3.21
N ALA A 118 1.41 -12.60 -3.41
CA ALA A 118 0.32 -12.44 -4.33
C ALA A 118 -0.62 -11.31 -3.88
N CYS A 119 -1.26 -10.68 -4.84
CA CYS A 119 -2.40 -9.83 -4.57
C CYS A 119 -3.56 -10.70 -4.06
N GLY A 120 -4.18 -10.34 -2.92
CA GLY A 120 -5.35 -11.06 -2.41
C GLY A 120 -6.62 -10.88 -3.26
N VAL A 121 -6.62 -9.97 -4.23
CA VAL A 121 -7.77 -9.63 -5.08
C VAL A 121 -7.67 -10.29 -6.45
N CYS A 122 -6.56 -10.05 -7.17
CA CYS A 122 -6.36 -10.57 -8.53
C CYS A 122 -5.36 -11.73 -8.62
N PHE A 123 -4.81 -12.19 -7.49
CA PHE A 123 -3.86 -13.31 -7.41
C PHE A 123 -2.55 -13.18 -8.21
N THR A 124 -2.25 -12.00 -8.77
CA THR A 124 -0.94 -11.70 -9.37
C THR A 124 0.15 -12.06 -8.37
N ALA A 125 1.03 -13.01 -8.70
CA ALA A 125 1.96 -13.61 -7.75
C ALA A 125 2.99 -12.62 -7.17
N ASN A 126 3.43 -11.65 -7.97
CA ASN A 126 4.43 -10.65 -7.58
C ASN A 126 4.11 -9.30 -8.24
N PRO A 127 3.11 -8.56 -7.75
CA PRO A 127 2.78 -7.27 -8.32
C PRO A 127 3.96 -6.30 -8.13
N ARG A 128 4.20 -5.46 -9.13
CA ARG A 128 5.33 -4.52 -9.13
C ARG A 128 5.18 -3.45 -8.06
N ARG A 129 3.95 -2.97 -7.87
CA ARG A 129 3.59 -1.97 -6.88
C ARG A 129 2.47 -2.53 -6.01
N ARG A 130 2.60 -2.35 -4.70
CA ARG A 130 1.61 -2.77 -3.71
C ARG A 130 1.12 -1.57 -2.93
N ALA A 131 -0.14 -1.61 -2.55
CA ALA A 131 -0.72 -0.68 -1.59
C ALA A 131 -0.94 -1.40 -0.27
N ALA A 132 -0.79 -0.66 0.83
CA ALA A 132 -1.25 -1.07 2.15
C ALA A 132 -2.45 -0.19 2.52
N PHE A 133 -3.53 -0.82 2.96
CA PHE A 133 -4.73 -0.11 3.41
C PHE A 133 -4.55 0.30 4.87
N VAL A 134 -4.57 1.60 5.12
CA VAL A 134 -4.56 2.16 6.48
C VAL A 134 -6.02 2.34 6.92
N PRO A 135 -6.40 2.00 8.18
CA PRO A 135 -5.54 1.48 9.26
C PRO A 135 -5.44 -0.05 9.32
N CYS A 136 -6.14 -0.79 8.46
CA CYS A 136 -6.35 -2.22 8.66
C CYS A 136 -5.16 -3.13 8.28
N GLY A 137 -4.14 -2.62 7.60
CA GLY A 137 -2.90 -3.36 7.29
C GLY A 137 -3.03 -4.39 6.16
N HIS A 138 -4.18 -4.48 5.50
CA HIS A 138 -4.36 -5.33 4.33
C HIS A 138 -3.54 -4.82 3.15
N ILE A 139 -3.15 -5.72 2.24
CA ILE A 139 -2.30 -5.39 1.10
C ILE A 139 -2.88 -5.93 -0.21
N ALA A 140 -2.78 -5.13 -1.25
CA ALA A 140 -3.16 -5.52 -2.62
C ALA A 140 -2.12 -5.01 -3.62
N CYS A 141 -2.19 -5.46 -4.87
CA CYS A 141 -1.49 -4.75 -5.94
C CYS A 141 -2.09 -3.35 -6.11
N LEU A 142 -1.28 -2.40 -6.58
CA LEU A 142 -1.72 -1.02 -6.71
C LEU A 142 -2.93 -0.86 -7.65
N SER A 143 -3.02 -1.66 -8.72
CA SER A 143 -4.18 -1.64 -9.62
C SER A 143 -5.48 -2.05 -8.92
N CYS A 144 -5.46 -3.13 -8.11
CA CYS A 144 -6.63 -3.52 -7.32
C CYS A 144 -6.94 -2.52 -6.22
N ALA A 145 -5.93 -1.89 -5.60
CA ALA A 145 -6.18 -0.84 -4.64
C ALA A 145 -6.89 0.36 -5.26
N HIS A 146 -6.47 0.78 -6.45
CA HIS A 146 -7.18 1.80 -7.25
C HIS A 146 -8.58 1.37 -7.69
N GLN A 147 -8.97 0.10 -7.61
CA GLN A 147 -10.34 -0.33 -7.92
C GLN A 147 -11.24 -0.38 -6.69
N LEU A 148 -10.65 -0.54 -5.51
CA LEU A 148 -11.37 -0.67 -4.24
C LEU A 148 -11.55 0.67 -3.50
N ALA A 149 -10.78 1.69 -3.88
CA ALA A 149 -10.91 3.07 -3.40
C ALA A 149 -12.00 3.85 -4.16
#